data_AF-A0A929AQC9-F1
#
_entry.id   AF-A0A929AQC9-F1
#
_cell.length_a   1.000
_cell.length_b   1.000
_cell.length_c   1.000
_cell.angle_alpha   90.00
_cell.angle_beta   90.00
_cell.angle_gamma   90.00
#
_symmetry.space_group_name_H-M   'P 1'
#
loop_
_entity.id
_entity.type
_entity.pdbx_description
1 polymer ?
#
loop_
_entity_poly.entity_id
_entity_poly.type
_entity_poly.pdbx_seq_one_letter_code
_entity_poly.pdbx_strand_id
1 'polypeptide(L)'
;MAEPVVRGYQYLEAVSQLTLEPGMVDVSDNLKVRDRICTWIGNNIGVINAELNACLEACHGCFHPELRRPVQIWAVPIAQNFGIDGLCNILVDPTVILIDVGRIAPRDWLGIVVHEYAHAHLDSPGHDRRFFEVLSHLCLGLGLEPPIWQADLEMYLRNWPHCPSLANPLAFWMGYF
;
A
#
# COMPACT_ATOMS: atom_id res chain seq x y z
N MET A 1 -24.16 14.70 8.17
CA MET A 1 -23.03 13.94 7.57
C MET A 1 -22.55 14.72 6.37
N ALA A 2 -21.23 14.91 6.20
CA ALA A 2 -20.67 15.61 5.03
C ALA A 2 -20.98 14.85 3.74
N GLU A 3 -21.10 15.53 2.59
CA GLU A 3 -21.33 14.90 1.28
C GLU A 3 -20.16 13.96 0.90
N PRO A 4 -20.40 12.87 0.15
CA PRO A 4 -19.36 11.93 -0.25
C PRO A 4 -18.15 12.59 -0.92
N VAL A 5 -18.39 13.55 -1.82
CA VAL A 5 -17.33 14.28 -2.50
C VAL A 5 -16.42 15.00 -1.49
N VAL A 6 -16.99 15.70 -0.49
CA VAL A 6 -16.25 16.40 0.55
C VAL A 6 -15.42 15.43 1.39
N ARG A 7 -15.99 14.28 1.78
CA ARG A 7 -15.26 13.24 2.50
C ARG A 7 -14.08 12.69 1.69
N GLY A 8 -14.26 12.50 0.39
CA GLY A 8 -13.19 12.05 -0.50
C GLY A 8 -12.05 13.06 -0.62
N TYR A 9 -12.36 14.35 -0.73
CA TYR A 9 -11.35 15.41 -0.72
C TYR A 9 -10.58 15.43 0.60
N GLN A 10 -11.29 15.39 1.73
CA GLN A 10 -10.68 15.37 3.06
C GLN A 10 -9.80 14.13 3.26
N TYR A 11 -10.23 12.98 2.75
CA TYR A 11 -9.44 11.75 2.78
C TYR A 11 -8.14 11.90 1.99
N LEU A 12 -8.24 12.34 0.72
CA LEU A 12 -7.06 12.53 -0.14
C LEU A 12 -6.08 13.56 0.44
N GLU A 13 -6.59 14.66 0.98
CA GLU A 13 -5.78 15.66 1.69
C GLU A 13 -5.04 15.03 2.87
N ALA A 14 -5.75 14.30 3.74
CA ALA A 14 -5.14 13.64 4.90
C ALA A 14 -4.04 12.63 4.50
N VAL A 15 -4.32 11.72 3.55
CA VAL A 15 -3.32 10.70 3.15
C VAL A 15 -2.15 11.31 2.38
N SER A 16 -2.36 12.41 1.65
CA SER A 16 -1.26 13.13 0.97
C SER A 16 -0.25 13.73 1.94
N GLN A 17 -0.63 14.00 3.18
CA GLN A 17 0.33 14.46 4.21
C GLN A 17 1.21 13.32 4.73
N LEU A 18 0.89 12.07 4.39
CA LEU A 18 1.62 10.88 4.84
C LEU A 18 2.63 10.38 3.79
N THR A 19 2.67 10.96 2.59
CA THR A 19 3.59 10.56 1.52
C THR A 19 5.01 11.07 1.78
N LEU A 20 6.00 10.42 1.17
CA LEU A 20 7.40 10.83 1.25
C LEU A 20 7.67 12.13 0.50
N GLU A 21 6.97 12.33 -0.62
CA GLU A 21 7.14 13.50 -1.47
C GLU A 21 5.79 14.15 -1.82
N PRO A 22 5.75 15.48 -1.98
CA PRO A 22 4.61 16.16 -2.58
C PRO A 22 4.35 15.65 -4.01
N GLY A 23 3.08 15.41 -4.35
CA GLY A 23 2.70 14.94 -5.69
C GLY A 23 2.69 13.43 -5.88
N MET A 24 3.02 12.65 -4.85
CA MET A 24 2.81 11.19 -4.89
C MET A 24 1.33 10.82 -4.98
N VAL A 25 0.43 11.63 -4.40
CA VAL A 25 -1.01 11.51 -4.60
C VAL A 25 -1.41 12.39 -5.78
N ASP A 26 -1.67 11.77 -6.91
CA ASP A 26 -2.18 12.44 -8.11
C ASP A 26 -3.39 11.68 -8.67
N VAL A 27 -4.45 12.43 -8.97
CA VAL A 27 -5.73 11.89 -9.42
C VAL A 27 -6.07 12.38 -10.82
N SER A 28 -6.26 13.68 -11.00
CA SER A 28 -6.52 14.33 -12.28
C SER A 28 -6.67 15.84 -12.11
N ASP A 29 -6.15 16.61 -13.06
CA ASP A 29 -6.46 18.04 -13.21
C ASP A 29 -7.88 18.30 -13.73
N ASN A 30 -8.55 17.28 -14.28
CA ASN A 30 -9.93 17.41 -14.75
C ASN A 30 -10.89 17.35 -13.54
N LEU A 31 -11.51 18.50 -13.23
CA LEU A 31 -12.45 18.63 -12.10
C LEU A 31 -13.56 17.58 -12.08
N LYS A 32 -14.13 17.19 -13.22
CA LYS A 32 -15.19 16.18 -13.27
C LYS A 32 -14.67 14.79 -12.90
N VAL A 33 -13.46 14.47 -13.33
CA VAL A 33 -12.79 13.20 -13.00
C VAL A 33 -12.43 13.20 -11.51
N ARG A 34 -11.88 14.31 -11.02
CA ARG A 34 -11.52 14.48 -9.61
C ARG A 34 -12.74 14.36 -8.69
N ASP A 35 -13.85 15.04 -9.01
CA ASP A 35 -15.08 14.94 -8.22
C ASP A 35 -15.67 13.54 -8.22
N ARG A 36 -15.57 12.83 -9.36
CA ARG A 36 -15.97 11.42 -9.45
C ARG A 36 -15.11 10.53 -8.55
N ILE A 37 -13.78 10.70 -8.59
CA ILE A 37 -12.86 9.95 -7.74
C ILE A 37 -13.14 10.25 -6.26
N CYS A 38 -13.24 11.52 -5.88
CA CYS A 38 -13.56 11.91 -4.51
C CYS A 38 -14.92 11.35 -4.06
N THR A 39 -15.94 11.36 -4.92
CA THR A 39 -17.25 10.76 -4.60
C THR A 39 -17.12 9.26 -4.36
N TRP A 40 -16.36 8.55 -5.21
CA TRP A 40 -16.15 7.11 -5.05
C TRP A 40 -15.37 6.81 -3.76
N ILE A 41 -14.27 7.52 -3.49
CA ILE A 41 -13.50 7.41 -2.24
C ILE A 41 -14.41 7.64 -1.04
N GLY A 42 -15.17 8.74 -1.03
CA GLY A 42 -16.03 9.09 0.09
C GLY A 42 -17.12 8.06 0.39
N ASN A 43 -17.47 7.20 -0.57
CA ASN A 43 -18.44 6.11 -0.40
C ASN A 43 -17.79 4.77 -0.02
N ASN A 44 -16.58 4.48 -0.51
CA ASN A 44 -16.02 3.11 -0.49
C ASN A 44 -14.76 2.96 0.36
N ILE A 45 -14.04 4.05 0.65
CA ILE A 45 -12.69 3.97 1.22
C ILE A 45 -12.63 3.29 2.60
N GLY A 46 -13.70 3.38 3.38
CA GLY A 46 -13.79 2.69 4.67
C GLY A 46 -13.71 1.17 4.53
N VAL A 47 -14.35 0.58 3.51
CA VAL A 47 -14.30 -0.87 3.25
C VAL A 47 -12.92 -1.28 2.75
N ILE A 48 -12.37 -0.53 1.79
CA ILE A 48 -11.03 -0.79 1.26
C ILE A 48 -9.97 -0.74 2.37
N ASN A 49 -9.99 0.30 3.20
CA ASN A 49 -9.05 0.40 4.32
C ASN A 49 -9.28 -0.69 5.36
N ALA A 50 -10.51 -1.17 5.56
CA ALA A 50 -10.75 -2.31 6.44
C ALA A 50 -10.10 -3.59 5.91
N GLU A 51 -10.15 -3.83 4.59
CA GLU A 51 -9.48 -4.97 3.94
C GLU A 51 -7.95 -4.87 4.02
N LEU A 52 -7.38 -3.68 3.79
CA LEU A 52 -5.95 -3.44 3.97
C LEU A 52 -5.52 -3.62 5.44
N ASN A 53 -6.33 -3.14 6.40
CA ASN A 53 -6.07 -3.36 7.82
C ASN A 53 -6.12 -4.85 8.18
N ALA A 54 -7.01 -5.64 7.58
CA ALA A 54 -7.02 -7.08 7.79
C ALA A 54 -5.71 -7.74 7.28
N CYS A 55 -5.15 -7.27 6.16
CA CYS A 55 -3.85 -7.71 5.67
C CYS A 55 -2.71 -7.32 6.63
N LEU A 56 -2.74 -6.08 7.15
CA LEU A 56 -1.78 -5.60 8.14
C LEU A 56 -1.83 -6.41 9.44
N GLU A 57 -3.02 -6.66 9.97
CA GLU A 57 -3.22 -7.48 11.17
C GLU A 57 -2.75 -8.92 10.98
N ALA A 58 -2.92 -9.49 9.78
CA ALA A 58 -2.37 -10.79 9.46
C ALA A 58 -0.82 -10.77 9.53
N CYS A 59 -0.17 -9.73 9.00
CA CYS A 59 1.28 -9.55 9.11
C CYS A 59 1.73 -9.41 10.58
N HIS A 60 1.01 -8.63 11.39
CA HIS A 60 1.24 -8.56 12.84
C HIS A 60 1.11 -9.93 13.51
N GLY A 61 0.15 -10.75 13.08
CA GLY A 61 -0.08 -12.11 13.55
C GLY A 61 1.13 -13.04 13.40
N CYS A 62 2.05 -12.77 12.46
CA CYS A 62 3.28 -13.54 12.27
C CYS A 62 4.35 -13.28 13.33
N PHE A 63 4.19 -12.25 14.17
CA PHE A 63 5.19 -11.85 15.17
C PHE A 63 4.60 -11.85 16.59
N HIS A 64 5.46 -12.13 17.56
CA HIS A 64 5.14 -11.95 18.98
C HIS A 64 4.75 -10.48 19.24
N PRO A 65 3.74 -10.19 20.10
CA PRO A 65 3.28 -8.82 20.34
C PRO A 65 4.38 -7.81 20.69
N GLU A 66 5.42 -8.23 21.42
CA GLU A 66 6.56 -7.38 21.80
C GLU A 66 7.49 -7.01 20.63
N LEU A 67 7.42 -7.75 19.52
CA LEU A 67 8.21 -7.48 18.30
C LEU A 67 7.41 -6.68 17.27
N ARG A 68 6.14 -6.37 17.54
CA ARG A 68 5.29 -5.60 16.63
C ARG A 68 5.61 -4.12 16.79
N ARG A 69 5.75 -3.44 15.66
CA ARG A 69 5.86 -1.99 15.61
C ARG A 69 4.47 -1.37 15.37
N PRO A 70 4.20 -0.17 15.88
CA PRO A 70 3.01 0.58 15.48
C PRO A 70 3.09 0.91 13.98
N VAL A 71 2.12 0.41 13.21
CA VAL A 71 2.03 0.65 11.77
C VAL A 71 0.59 1.05 11.43
N GLN A 72 0.43 2.01 10.52
CA GLN A 72 -0.85 2.33 9.90
C GLN A 72 -0.81 1.97 8.42
N ILE A 73 -1.97 1.66 7.84
CA ILE A 73 -2.10 1.37 6.41
C ILE A 73 -3.27 2.13 5.80
N TRP A 74 -3.03 2.70 4.62
CA TRP A 74 -4.04 3.48 3.89
C TRP A 74 -4.01 3.19 2.40
N ALA A 75 -5.19 3.11 1.79
CA ALA A 75 -5.31 3.05 0.33
C ALA A 75 -5.16 4.45 -0.28
N VAL A 76 -4.40 4.60 -1.35
CA VAL A 76 -4.19 5.90 -1.98
C VAL A 76 -3.92 5.76 -3.49
N PRO A 77 -4.48 6.63 -4.36
CA PRO A 77 -4.05 6.69 -5.75
C PRO A 77 -2.64 7.26 -5.83
N ILE A 78 -1.65 6.43 -6.21
CA ILE A 78 -0.27 6.87 -6.38
C ILE A 78 -0.09 7.33 -7.83
N ALA A 79 0.61 8.43 -8.03
CA ALA A 79 0.84 9.00 -9.36
C ALA A 79 1.62 8.03 -10.28
N GLN A 80 1.22 7.97 -11.56
CA GLN A 80 1.75 6.99 -12.54
C GLN A 80 3.25 7.04 -12.73
N ASN A 81 3.82 8.25 -12.67
CA ASN A 81 5.25 8.51 -12.83
C ASN A 81 6.13 7.86 -11.76
N PHE A 82 5.62 7.53 -10.57
CA PHE A 82 6.41 6.85 -9.54
C PHE A 82 6.57 5.34 -9.81
N GLY A 83 5.69 4.73 -10.59
CA GLY A 83 5.83 3.32 -11.00
C GLY A 83 5.83 2.30 -9.85
N ILE A 84 5.22 2.62 -8.71
CA ILE A 84 5.13 1.76 -7.52
C ILE A 84 3.67 1.43 -7.19
N ASP A 85 3.45 0.26 -6.58
CA ASP A 85 2.13 -0.22 -6.15
C ASP A 85 1.85 0.04 -4.66
N GLY A 86 2.90 0.33 -3.90
CA GLY A 86 2.84 0.73 -2.51
C GLY A 86 4.14 1.38 -2.06
N LEU A 87 4.14 1.93 -0.85
CA LEU A 87 5.33 2.41 -0.16
C LEU A 87 5.17 2.33 1.35
N CYS A 88 6.29 2.24 2.04
CA CYS A 88 6.40 2.35 3.48
C CYS A 88 7.15 3.64 3.87
N ASN A 89 6.45 4.57 4.50
CA ASN A 89 7.02 5.78 5.07
C ASN A 89 7.43 5.53 6.53
N ILE A 90 8.69 5.12 6.72
CA ILE A 90 9.31 4.90 8.03
C ILE A 90 9.73 6.21 8.73
N LEU A 91 9.59 7.36 8.07
CA LEU A 91 10.01 8.67 8.61
C LEU A 91 8.93 9.32 9.49
N VAL A 92 7.75 8.72 9.58
CA VAL A 92 6.62 9.18 10.40
C VAL A 92 6.35 8.21 11.55
N ASP A 93 5.77 8.71 12.65
CA ASP A 93 5.39 7.92 13.82
C ASP A 93 3.87 8.06 14.08
N PRO A 94 3.09 6.97 13.99
CA PRO A 94 3.52 5.62 13.62
C PRO A 94 3.95 5.53 12.15
N THR A 95 4.75 4.51 11.81
CA THR A 95 5.11 4.19 10.42
C THR A 95 3.86 4.00 9.57
N VAL A 96 3.86 4.54 8.35
CA VAL A 96 2.69 4.46 7.46
C VAL A 96 3.00 3.66 6.21
N ILE A 97 2.15 2.69 5.89
CA ILE A 97 2.12 1.98 4.61
C ILE A 97 1.01 2.60 3.76
N LEU A 98 1.34 2.95 2.51
CA LEU A 98 0.37 3.45 1.53
C LEU A 98 0.31 2.49 0.35
N ILE A 99 -0.89 2.04 -0.03
CA ILE A 99 -1.09 1.06 -1.11
C ILE A 99 -1.97 1.65 -2.21
N ASP A 100 -1.53 1.58 -3.47
CA ASP A 100 -2.39 1.86 -4.62
C ASP A 100 -3.14 0.60 -5.05
N VAL A 101 -4.25 0.38 -4.35
CA VAL A 101 -5.20 -0.72 -4.62
C VAL A 101 -5.78 -0.70 -6.04
N GLY A 102 -5.68 0.42 -6.77
CA GLY A 102 -6.11 0.52 -8.15
C GLY A 102 -5.12 -0.08 -9.14
N ARG A 103 -3.84 -0.24 -8.77
CA ARG A 103 -2.80 -0.77 -9.66
C ARG A 103 -2.74 -2.27 -9.74
N ILE A 104 -3.30 -2.96 -8.77
CA ILE A 104 -3.14 -4.41 -8.58
C ILE A 104 -4.50 -5.03 -8.27
N ALA A 105 -4.69 -6.30 -8.62
CA ALA A 105 -5.95 -6.98 -8.33
C ALA A 105 -6.11 -7.22 -6.81
N PRO A 106 -7.34 -7.26 -6.28
CA PRO A 106 -7.58 -7.47 -4.84
C PRO A 106 -6.92 -8.72 -4.24
N ARG A 107 -6.85 -9.81 -5.01
CA ARG A 107 -6.19 -11.06 -4.60
C ARG A 107 -4.68 -10.91 -4.34
N ASP A 108 -4.08 -9.86 -4.91
CA ASP A 108 -2.64 -9.62 -4.89
C ASP A 108 -2.25 -8.58 -3.81
N TRP A 109 -3.24 -7.92 -3.17
CA TRP A 109 -2.99 -6.89 -2.15
C TRP A 109 -2.15 -7.40 -0.99
N LEU A 110 -2.42 -8.62 -0.50
CA LEU A 110 -1.67 -9.18 0.64
C LEU A 110 -0.18 -9.27 0.35
N GLY A 111 0.22 -9.62 -0.88
CA GLY A 111 1.64 -9.71 -1.24
C GLY A 111 2.36 -8.37 -1.13
N ILE A 112 1.71 -7.29 -1.60
CA ILE A 112 2.27 -5.94 -1.52
C ILE A 112 2.30 -5.45 -0.07
N VAL A 113 1.23 -5.70 0.70
CA VAL A 113 1.21 -5.36 2.14
C VAL A 113 2.33 -6.09 2.88
N VAL A 114 2.58 -7.36 2.58
CA VAL A 114 3.67 -8.15 3.16
C VAL A 114 5.04 -7.56 2.83
N HIS A 115 5.25 -7.09 1.59
CA HIS A 115 6.48 -6.38 1.21
C HIS A 115 6.67 -5.11 2.04
N GLU A 116 5.68 -4.22 2.06
CA GLU A 116 5.80 -2.93 2.76
C GLU A 116 5.87 -3.10 4.28
N TYR A 117 5.21 -4.12 4.81
CA TYR A 117 5.30 -4.47 6.23
C TYR A 117 6.70 -4.94 6.61
N ALA A 118 7.42 -5.66 5.73
CA ALA A 118 8.80 -6.03 6.01
C ALA A 118 9.70 -4.80 6.20
N HIS A 119 9.51 -3.75 5.39
CA HIS A 119 10.17 -2.45 5.61
C HIS A 119 9.78 -1.84 6.95
N ALA A 120 8.48 -1.81 7.28
CA ALA A 120 7.99 -1.25 8.53
C ALA A 120 8.54 -2.00 9.76
N HIS A 121 8.59 -3.33 9.70
CA HIS A 121 9.12 -4.18 10.78
C HIS A 121 10.62 -3.95 11.03
N LEU A 122 11.38 -3.77 9.95
CA LEU A 122 12.83 -3.55 10.02
C LEU A 122 13.23 -2.10 10.24
N ASP A 123 12.32 -1.15 10.02
CA ASP A 123 12.60 0.29 10.07
C ASP A 123 13.70 0.69 9.10
N SER A 124 13.61 0.12 7.90
CA SER A 124 14.68 0.20 6.91
C SER A 124 14.10 0.17 5.50
N PRO A 125 14.54 1.06 4.60
CA PRO A 125 14.11 1.05 3.20
C PRO A 125 14.86 0.03 2.35
N GLY A 126 15.87 -0.67 2.90
CA GLY A 126 16.75 -1.55 2.14
C GLY A 126 16.21 -2.97 1.95
N HIS A 127 16.56 -3.59 0.83
CA HIS A 127 16.23 -4.98 0.47
C HIS A 127 17.41 -5.93 0.72
N ASP A 128 17.99 -5.86 1.92
CA ASP A 128 19.14 -6.68 2.30
C ASP A 128 18.72 -8.10 2.76
N ARG A 129 19.68 -8.85 3.31
CA ARG A 129 19.43 -10.18 3.86
C ARG A 129 18.38 -10.19 4.98
N ARG A 130 18.33 -9.16 5.83
CA ARG A 130 17.35 -9.09 6.92
C ARG A 130 15.94 -8.91 6.34
N PHE A 131 15.81 -8.06 5.31
CA PHE A 131 14.57 -7.91 4.57
C PHE A 131 14.12 -9.25 3.97
N PHE A 132 15.02 -9.97 3.30
CA PHE A 132 14.72 -11.31 2.78
C PHE A 132 14.21 -12.27 3.85
N GLU A 133 14.87 -12.32 5.02
CA GLU A 133 14.51 -13.21 6.12
C GLU A 133 13.13 -12.88 6.70
N VAL A 134 12.85 -11.59 6.94
CA VAL A 134 11.54 -11.11 7.44
C VAL A 134 10.44 -11.36 6.41
N LEU A 135 10.70 -11.06 5.14
CA LEU A 135 9.75 -11.26 4.06
C LEU A 135 9.43 -12.74 3.87
N SER A 136 10.45 -13.60 3.89
CA SER A 136 10.27 -15.06 3.80
C SER A 136 9.45 -15.60 4.97
N HIS A 137 9.71 -15.12 6.20
CA HIS A 137 8.95 -15.49 7.39
C HIS A 137 7.47 -15.11 7.26
N LEU A 138 7.18 -13.88 6.82
CA LEU A 138 5.82 -13.41 6.55
C LEU A 138 5.13 -14.28 5.50
N CYS A 139 5.77 -14.54 4.36
CA CYS A 139 5.20 -15.35 3.29
C CYS A 139 4.83 -16.75 3.79
N LEU A 140 5.74 -17.42 4.49
CA LEU A 140 5.50 -18.74 5.07
C LEU A 140 4.35 -18.73 6.09
N GLY A 141 4.31 -17.71 6.96
CA GLY A 141 3.25 -17.57 7.96
C GLY A 141 1.87 -17.28 7.38
N LEU A 142 1.82 -16.65 6.21
CA LEU A 142 0.59 -16.23 5.53
C LEU A 142 0.19 -17.13 4.35
N GLY A 143 0.95 -18.19 4.08
CA GLY A 143 0.68 -19.13 2.99
C GLY A 143 0.98 -18.58 1.60
N LEU A 144 1.83 -17.57 1.48
CA LEU A 144 2.36 -17.05 0.22
C LEU A 144 3.65 -17.78 -0.18
N GLU A 145 3.98 -17.75 -1.46
CA GLU A 145 5.28 -18.25 -1.94
C GLU A 145 6.41 -17.28 -1.49
N PRO A 146 7.42 -17.75 -0.73
CA PRO A 146 8.51 -16.88 -0.29
C PRO A 146 9.44 -16.49 -1.45
N PRO A 147 10.14 -15.34 -1.36
CA PRO A 147 11.17 -14.98 -2.34
C PRO A 147 12.30 -16.02 -2.37
N ILE A 148 12.95 -16.16 -3.53
CA ILE A 148 14.09 -17.07 -3.72
C ILE A 148 15.40 -16.30 -3.53
N TRP A 149 16.36 -16.91 -2.82
CA TRP A 149 17.70 -16.34 -2.69
C TRP A 149 18.47 -16.40 -4.01
N GLN A 150 18.98 -15.26 -4.49
CA GLN A 150 19.73 -15.16 -5.74
C GLN A 150 20.83 -14.10 -5.71
N ALA A 151 21.71 -14.10 -6.72
CA ALA A 151 22.89 -13.24 -6.76
C ALA A 151 22.58 -11.73 -6.80
N ASP A 152 21.46 -11.34 -7.43
CA ASP A 152 20.97 -9.97 -7.48
C ASP A 152 19.72 -9.81 -6.60
N LEU A 153 19.92 -10.06 -5.30
CA LEU A 153 18.84 -10.16 -4.33
C LEU A 153 18.10 -8.84 -4.15
N GLU A 154 18.82 -7.72 -4.09
CA GLU A 154 18.20 -6.40 -3.88
C GLU A 154 17.27 -6.03 -5.03
N MET A 155 17.74 -6.13 -6.28
CA MET A 155 16.91 -5.81 -7.46
C MET A 155 15.72 -6.75 -7.57
N TYR A 156 15.90 -8.03 -7.25
CA TYR A 156 14.82 -8.99 -7.24
C TYR A 156 13.75 -8.66 -6.20
N LEU A 157 14.17 -8.43 -4.96
CA LEU A 157 13.27 -8.13 -3.86
C LEU A 157 12.54 -6.81 -4.08
N ARG A 158 13.21 -5.79 -4.63
CA ARG A 158 12.57 -4.51 -5.02
C ARG A 158 11.37 -4.68 -5.95
N ASN A 159 11.37 -5.72 -6.78
CA ASN A 159 10.29 -6.02 -7.73
C ASN A 159 9.38 -7.16 -7.24
N TRP A 160 9.62 -7.71 -6.05
CA TRP A 160 8.79 -8.75 -5.43
C TRP A 160 7.68 -8.08 -4.60
N PRO A 161 6.45 -8.58 -4.59
CA PRO A 161 5.94 -9.69 -5.40
C PRO A 161 5.73 -9.24 -6.85
N HIS A 162 5.85 -10.19 -7.79
CA HIS A 162 5.61 -9.94 -9.21
C HIS A 162 4.11 -9.95 -9.52
N CYS A 163 3.41 -8.91 -9.06
CA CYS A 163 1.99 -8.73 -9.31
C CYS A 163 1.74 -8.10 -10.69
N PRO A 164 0.77 -8.59 -11.48
CA PRO A 164 0.42 -7.93 -12.73
C PRO A 164 -0.22 -6.56 -12.48
N SER A 165 0.37 -5.50 -13.03
CA SER A 165 -0.23 -4.17 -12.98
C SER A 165 -1.50 -4.09 -13.85
N LEU A 166 -2.52 -3.40 -13.35
CA LEU A 166 -3.73 -3.07 -14.09
C LEU A 166 -3.46 -1.93 -15.07
N ALA A 167 -4.00 -2.05 -16.29
CA ALA A 167 -3.74 -1.12 -17.39
C ALA A 167 -4.21 0.33 -17.12
N ASN A 168 -5.22 0.52 -16.26
CA ASN A 168 -5.74 1.83 -15.90
C ASN A 168 -6.07 1.90 -14.40
N PRO A 169 -5.10 2.24 -13.54
CA PRO A 169 -5.30 2.27 -12.10
C PRO A 169 -6.38 3.26 -11.64
N LEU A 170 -6.52 4.39 -12.34
CA LEU A 170 -7.53 5.40 -12.02
C LEU A 170 -8.96 4.91 -12.24
N ALA A 171 -9.17 3.91 -13.10
CA ALA A 171 -10.51 3.38 -13.30
C ALA A 171 -11.09 2.73 -12.02
N PHE A 172 -10.24 2.20 -11.14
CA PHE A 172 -10.67 1.66 -9.83
C PHE A 172 -11.20 2.78 -8.96
N TRP A 173 -10.40 3.84 -8.85
CA TRP A 173 -10.72 5.05 -8.11
C TRP A 173 -11.94 5.81 -8.67
N MET A 174 -12.33 5.54 -9.92
CA MET A 174 -13.56 6.07 -10.55
C MET A 174 -14.77 5.15 -10.43
N GLY A 175 -14.63 3.96 -9.83
CA GLY A 175 -15.68 2.96 -9.66
C GLY A 175 -16.07 2.21 -10.94
N TYR A 176 -15.10 1.91 -11.80
CA TYR A 176 -15.30 1.11 -13.02
C TYR A 176 -14.89 -0.36 -12.89
N PHE A 177 -14.59 -0.82 -11.68
CA PHE A 177 -14.16 -2.19 -11.37
C PHE A 177 -15.11 -2.85 -10.38
#